data_AF-A0A852RJN9-F1
#
_entry.id   AF-A0A852RJN9-F1
#
_cell.length_a   1.000
_cell.length_b   1.000
_cell.length_c   1.000
_cell.angle_alpha   90.00
_cell.angle_beta   90.00
_cell.angle_gamma   90.00
#
_symmetry.space_group_name_H-M   'P 1'
#
loop_
_entity.id
_entity.type
_entity.pdbx_description
1 polymer ?
#
loop_
_entity_poly.entity_id
_entity_poly.type
_entity_poly.pdbx_seq_one_letter_code
_entity_poly.pdbx_strand_id
1 'polypeptide(L)'
;MSETRRTVERLDTPREERRQLVRRPSYNADTFGVFAEQFARFMGTATFLIYMTLFVVGWVCWNLFAPRDLRFDDYPFIFLTLMLSLQASYAAPLILLAQNRQEARDRVVAEQDRQADARAHADMEFLAREVASLRMAVGEVATRDFLRSELRNLLADIDERAEERAQSHEDGADEPASGTP
;
A
#
# COMPACT_ATOMS: atom_id res chain seq x y z
N MET A 1 -5.92 -9.60 -64.42
CA MET A 1 -6.49 -8.91 -63.24
C MET A 1 -6.93 -10.01 -62.29
N SER A 2 -6.03 -10.63 -61.53
CA SER A 2 -5.16 -10.07 -60.48
C SER A 2 -5.99 -9.47 -59.36
N GLU A 3 -6.33 -10.27 -58.34
CA GLU A 3 -6.42 -9.82 -56.95
C GLU A 3 -6.52 -11.02 -56.00
N THR A 4 -5.34 -11.54 -55.66
CA THR A 4 -5.11 -12.43 -54.53
C THR A 4 -5.34 -11.63 -53.25
N ARG A 5 -6.45 -11.87 -52.55
CA ARG A 5 -6.62 -11.40 -51.16
C ARG A 5 -5.59 -12.11 -50.28
N ARG A 6 -4.47 -11.43 -50.00
CA ARG A 6 -3.53 -11.82 -48.95
C ARG A 6 -4.17 -11.60 -47.58
N THR A 7 -4.52 -12.68 -46.93
CA THR A 7 -4.75 -12.74 -45.49
C THR A 7 -3.44 -12.33 -44.80
N VAL A 8 -3.46 -11.22 -44.09
CA VAL A 8 -2.34 -10.79 -43.26
C VAL A 8 -2.40 -11.62 -41.98
N GLU A 9 -1.69 -12.75 -42.00
CA GLU A 9 -1.43 -13.59 -40.84
C GLU A 9 -0.44 -12.87 -39.92
N ARG A 10 -0.96 -12.00 -39.05
CA ARG A 10 -0.21 -11.49 -37.90
C ARG A 10 -0.38 -12.47 -36.74
N LEU A 11 0.52 -13.43 -36.65
CA LEU A 11 0.71 -14.26 -35.45
C LEU A 11 2.21 -14.39 -35.14
N ASP A 12 2.84 -13.27 -34.80
CA ASP A 12 4.11 -13.27 -34.07
C ASP A 12 3.81 -13.16 -32.58
N THR A 13 3.47 -14.29 -31.97
CA THR A 13 3.61 -14.45 -30.51
C THR A 13 4.74 -15.45 -30.31
N PRO A 14 5.91 -15.02 -29.81
CA PRO A 14 6.99 -15.96 -29.53
C PRO A 14 6.50 -16.93 -28.45
N ARG A 15 6.36 -18.19 -28.87
CA ARG A 15 6.00 -19.32 -28.02
C ARG A 15 7.17 -19.57 -27.07
N GLU A 16 7.11 -19.03 -25.86
CA GLU A 16 8.05 -19.36 -24.80
C GLU A 16 7.78 -20.78 -24.28
N GLU A 17 8.23 -21.79 -25.02
CA GLU A 17 8.41 -23.14 -24.47
C GLU A 17 9.66 -23.18 -23.57
N ARG A 18 9.65 -22.43 -22.47
CA ARG A 18 10.59 -22.70 -21.37
C ARG A 18 10.02 -23.81 -20.50
N ARG A 19 10.25 -25.03 -20.95
CA ARG A 19 10.13 -26.27 -20.17
C ARG A 19 11.06 -26.16 -18.96
N GLN A 20 10.57 -25.57 -17.86
CA GLN A 20 11.25 -25.56 -16.56
C GLN A 20 11.20 -26.97 -15.97
N LEU A 21 12.12 -27.79 -16.45
CA LEU A 21 12.39 -29.16 -16.02
C LEU A 21 13.24 -29.19 -14.73
N VAL A 22 13.08 -28.19 -13.87
CA VAL A 22 13.71 -28.17 -12.55
C VAL A 22 12.60 -28.36 -11.53
N ARG A 23 12.31 -29.63 -11.23
CA ARG A 23 11.55 -30.02 -10.04
C ARG A 23 12.35 -29.53 -8.84
N ARG A 24 12.12 -28.28 -8.43
CA ARG A 24 12.63 -27.76 -7.16
C ARG A 24 12.14 -28.75 -6.10
N PRO A 25 13.03 -29.39 -5.33
CA PRO A 25 12.58 -30.19 -4.22
C PRO A 25 11.81 -29.24 -3.31
N SER A 26 10.49 -29.44 -3.24
CA SER A 26 9.62 -28.80 -2.27
C SER A 26 9.98 -29.39 -0.92
N TYR A 27 11.12 -28.96 -0.38
CA TYR A 27 11.40 -29.11 1.04
C TYR A 27 10.19 -28.52 1.74
N ASN A 28 9.57 -29.27 2.67
CA ASN A 28 8.30 -28.91 3.30
C ASN A 28 8.40 -27.53 3.97
N ALA A 29 8.17 -26.47 3.20
CA ALA A 29 8.36 -25.09 3.62
C ALA A 29 7.37 -24.73 4.73
N ASP A 30 6.24 -25.43 4.79
CA ASP A 30 5.21 -25.24 5.80
C ASP A 30 5.64 -25.75 7.18
N THR A 31 6.20 -26.96 7.29
CA THR A 31 6.60 -27.52 8.60
C THR A 31 7.85 -26.84 9.15
N PHE A 32 8.86 -26.59 8.31
CA PHE A 32 10.01 -25.78 8.70
C PHE A 32 9.63 -24.34 8.98
N GLY A 33 8.60 -23.83 8.30
CA GLY A 33 8.12 -22.48 8.47
C GLY A 33 7.48 -22.21 9.83
N VAL A 34 6.65 -23.15 10.30
CA VAL A 34 6.04 -23.09 11.64
C VAL A 34 7.11 -23.23 12.72
N PHE A 35 8.05 -24.18 12.54
CA PHE A 35 9.16 -24.37 13.47
C PHE A 35 10.04 -23.12 13.59
N ALA A 36 10.44 -22.53 12.46
CA ALA A 36 11.24 -21.31 12.44
C ALA A 36 10.51 -20.10 13.03
N GLU A 37 9.19 -20.00 12.86
CA GLU A 37 8.38 -18.93 13.48
C GLU A 37 8.26 -19.08 14.99
N GLN A 38 8.16 -20.31 15.49
CA GLN A 38 8.21 -20.58 16.92
C GLN A 38 9.62 -20.35 17.50
N PHE A 39 10.66 -20.76 16.79
CA PHE A 39 12.05 -20.51 17.16
C PHE A 39 12.39 -19.02 17.19
N ALA A 40 11.92 -18.24 16.21
CA ALA A 40 12.13 -16.80 16.16
C ALA A 40 11.45 -16.09 17.35
N ARG A 41 10.21 -16.45 17.68
CA ARG A 41 9.51 -15.94 18.87
C ARG A 41 10.23 -16.31 20.18
N PHE A 42 10.75 -17.53 20.25
CA PHE A 42 11.49 -18.01 21.41
C PHE A 42 12.83 -17.30 21.60
N MET A 43 13.61 -17.12 20.53
CA MET A 43 14.92 -16.46 20.55
C MET A 43 14.81 -14.94 20.77
N GLY A 44 13.73 -14.30 20.30
CA GLY A 44 13.50 -12.87 20.48
C GLY A 44 13.07 -12.44 21.89
N THR A 45 12.83 -13.38 22.80
CA THR A 45 12.36 -13.11 24.16
C THR A 45 13.51 -13.24 25.17
N ALA A 46 13.58 -12.35 26.17
CA ALA A 46 14.57 -12.40 27.26
C ALA A 46 14.57 -13.74 28.04
N THR A 47 13.47 -14.48 27.97
CA THR A 47 13.26 -15.80 28.56
C THR A 47 14.31 -16.83 28.10
N PHE A 48 14.75 -16.81 26.84
CA PHE A 48 15.78 -17.75 26.36
C PHE A 48 17.10 -17.58 27.11
N LEU A 49 17.54 -16.33 27.29
CA LEU A 49 18.77 -16.02 28.02
C LEU A 49 18.68 -16.50 29.47
N ILE A 50 17.54 -16.29 30.12
CA ILE A 50 17.31 -16.76 31.50
C ILE A 50 17.47 -18.28 31.60
N TYR A 51 16.80 -19.04 30.72
CA TYR A 51 16.91 -20.51 30.73
C TYR A 51 18.34 -20.99 30.44
N MET A 52 19.04 -20.36 29.48
CA MET A 52 20.44 -20.70 29.20
C MET A 52 21.38 -20.39 30.36
N THR A 53 21.20 -19.25 31.03
CA THR A 53 21.98 -18.91 32.23
C THR A 53 21.71 -19.90 33.36
N LEU A 54 20.44 -20.24 33.61
CA LEU A 54 20.09 -21.24 34.63
C LEU A 54 20.66 -22.61 34.32
N PHE A 55 20.68 -23.02 33.04
CA PHE A 55 21.29 -24.27 32.62
C PHE A 55 22.80 -24.27 32.89
N VAL A 56 23.52 -23.22 32.49
CA VAL A 56 24.98 -23.10 32.72
C VAL A 56 25.31 -23.07 34.21
N VAL A 57 24.59 -22.26 34.98
CA VAL A 57 24.77 -22.18 36.45
C VAL A 57 24.47 -23.53 37.09
N GLY A 58 23.35 -24.18 36.71
CA GLY A 58 22.98 -25.50 37.21
C GLY A 58 24.03 -26.56 36.90
N TRP A 59 24.59 -26.57 35.69
CA TRP A 59 25.67 -27.47 35.29
C TRP A 59 26.94 -27.26 36.12
N VAL A 60 27.36 -26.00 36.28
CA VAL A 60 28.54 -25.65 37.08
C VAL A 60 28.31 -26.01 38.55
N CYS A 61 27.16 -25.66 39.13
CA CYS A 61 26.81 -26.02 40.51
C CYS A 61 26.80 -27.54 40.71
N TRP A 62 26.19 -28.30 39.79
CA TRP A 62 26.19 -29.76 39.84
C TRP A 62 27.61 -30.31 39.87
N ASN A 63 28.46 -29.92 38.92
CA ASN A 63 29.82 -30.46 38.83
C ASN A 63 30.76 -29.94 39.95
N LEU A 64 30.49 -28.77 40.51
CA LEU A 64 31.28 -28.21 41.61
C LEU A 64 30.95 -28.86 42.97
N PHE A 65 29.66 -29.04 43.26
CA PHE A 65 29.18 -29.57 44.54
C PHE A 65 29.00 -31.09 44.55
N ALA A 66 28.95 -31.75 43.40
CA ALA A 66 28.86 -33.21 43.35
C ALA A 66 30.11 -33.88 43.97
N PRO A 67 29.92 -35.02 44.67
CA PRO A 67 31.02 -35.89 45.07
C PRO A 67 31.84 -36.32 43.85
N ARG A 68 33.15 -36.53 44.00
CA ARG A 68 34.09 -36.83 42.88
C ARG A 68 33.61 -37.97 41.99
N ASP A 69 32.92 -38.96 42.55
CA ASP A 69 32.43 -40.14 41.83
C ASP A 69 31.21 -39.85 40.92
N LEU A 70 30.56 -38.70 41.08
CA LEU A 70 29.36 -38.28 40.32
C LEU A 70 29.60 -37.03 39.46
N ARG A 71 30.85 -36.52 39.42
CA ARG A 71 31.22 -35.39 38.57
C ARG A 71 31.34 -35.88 37.14
N PHE A 72 30.56 -35.29 36.26
CA PHE A 72 30.61 -35.58 34.83
C PHE A 72 31.63 -34.69 34.11
N ASP A 73 31.89 -33.49 34.61
CA ASP A 73 32.67 -32.45 33.94
C ASP A 73 33.45 -31.61 34.97
N ASP A 74 34.64 -32.08 35.36
CA ASP A 74 35.54 -31.36 36.27
C ASP A 74 36.13 -30.10 35.60
N TYR A 75 36.55 -29.13 36.42
CA TYR A 75 37.24 -27.92 35.94
C TYR A 75 38.43 -28.30 35.05
N PRO A 76 38.51 -27.85 33.78
CA PRO A 76 37.94 -26.62 33.21
C PRO A 76 36.58 -26.72 32.46
N PHE A 77 35.73 -27.72 32.73
CA PHE A 77 34.40 -27.90 32.10
C PHE A 77 34.47 -28.11 30.57
N ILE A 78 35.19 -29.15 30.15
CA ILE A 78 35.40 -29.44 28.72
C ILE A 78 34.09 -29.82 28.03
N PHE A 79 33.20 -30.58 28.68
CA PHE A 79 31.95 -30.99 28.07
C PHE A 79 31.00 -29.82 27.87
N LEU A 80 30.88 -28.94 28.86
CA LEU A 80 30.12 -27.69 28.71
C LEU A 80 30.65 -26.85 27.56
N THR A 81 31.98 -26.72 27.44
CA THR A 81 32.62 -25.96 26.36
C THR A 81 32.36 -26.57 24.99
N LEU A 82 32.48 -27.89 24.87
CA LEU A 82 32.18 -28.62 23.64
C LEU A 82 30.72 -28.46 23.25
N MET A 83 29.80 -28.55 24.21
CA MET A 83 28.37 -28.40 23.95
C MET A 83 28.02 -26.98 23.49
N LEU A 84 28.56 -25.95 24.14
CA LEU A 84 28.34 -24.55 23.75
C LEU A 84 28.93 -24.24 22.36
N SER A 85 30.12 -24.76 22.05
CA SER A 85 30.71 -24.56 20.72
C SER A 85 29.90 -25.25 19.61
N LEU A 86 29.41 -26.46 19.86
CA LEU A 86 28.49 -27.15 18.95
C LEU A 86 27.16 -26.39 18.80
N GLN A 87 26.60 -25.89 19.90
CA GLN A 87 25.37 -25.11 19.90
C GLN A 87 25.51 -23.86 19.01
N ALA A 88 26.61 -23.13 19.14
CA ALA A 88 26.89 -21.97 18.30
C ALA A 88 27.05 -22.36 16.82
N SER A 89 27.74 -23.46 16.53
CA SER A 89 27.97 -23.95 15.17
C SER A 89 26.67 -24.33 14.45
N TYR A 90 25.73 -24.98 15.14
CA TYR A 90 24.44 -25.35 14.55
C TYR A 90 23.43 -24.18 14.53
N ALA A 91 23.58 -23.19 15.41
CA ALA A 91 22.74 -22.00 15.39
C ALA A 91 22.94 -21.18 14.11
N ALA A 92 24.17 -21.01 13.64
CA ALA A 92 24.48 -20.22 12.45
C ALA A 92 23.67 -20.60 11.19
N PRO A 93 23.63 -21.88 10.73
CA PRO A 93 22.84 -22.27 9.57
C PRO A 93 21.33 -22.14 9.80
N LEU A 94 20.85 -22.40 11.02
CA LEU A 94 19.42 -22.19 11.35
C LEU A 94 19.02 -20.71 11.26
N ILE A 95 19.88 -19.82 11.77
CA ILE A 95 19.68 -18.37 11.69
C ILE A 95 19.69 -17.92 10.23
N LEU A 96 20.62 -18.43 9.41
CA LEU A 96 20.66 -18.13 7.96
C LEU A 96 19.38 -18.57 7.25
N LEU A 97 18.81 -19.73 7.60
CA LEU A 97 17.53 -20.17 7.03
C LEU A 97 16.37 -19.27 7.48
N ALA A 98 16.35 -18.85 8.74
CA ALA A 98 15.36 -17.91 9.24
C ALA A 98 15.46 -16.54 8.56
N GLN A 99 16.68 -16.03 8.37
CA GLN A 99 16.98 -14.77 7.67
C GLN A 99 16.57 -14.81 6.21
N ASN A 100 16.94 -15.85 5.45
CA ASN A 100 16.53 -16.02 4.05
C ASN A 100 15.01 -15.93 3.86
N ARG A 101 14.24 -16.45 4.84
CA ARG A 101 12.78 -16.39 4.79
C ARG A 101 12.24 -15.02 5.16
N GLN A 102 12.86 -14.34 6.13
CA GLN A 102 12.50 -12.97 6.48
C GLN A 102 12.75 -12.03 5.28
N GLU A 103 13.92 -12.12 4.65
CA GLU A 103 14.26 -11.35 3.45
C GLU A 103 13.31 -11.60 2.27
N ALA A 104 12.85 -12.85 2.09
CA ALA A 104 11.86 -13.17 1.07
C ALA A 104 10.51 -12.48 1.33
N ARG A 105 10.05 -12.43 2.58
CA ARG A 105 8.82 -11.69 2.96
C ARG A 105 9.02 -10.19 2.77
N ASP A 106 10.13 -9.66 3.26
CA ASP A 106 10.45 -8.22 3.18
C ASP A 106 10.53 -7.76 1.72
N ARG A 107 11.06 -8.60 0.82
CA ARG A 107 11.07 -8.32 -0.62
C ARG A 107 9.68 -8.19 -1.22
N VAL A 108 8.76 -9.10 -0.89
CA VAL A 108 7.38 -9.06 -1.39
C VAL A 108 6.66 -7.81 -0.89
N VAL A 109 6.82 -7.49 0.40
CA VAL A 109 6.25 -6.26 0.98
C VAL A 109 6.81 -5.03 0.26
N ALA A 110 8.12 -4.96 0.03
CA ALA A 110 8.74 -3.83 -0.67
C ALA A 110 8.31 -3.71 -2.15
N GLU A 111 7.99 -4.82 -2.83
CA GLU A 111 7.43 -4.79 -4.19
C GLU A 111 5.99 -4.28 -4.21
N GLN A 112 5.17 -4.70 -3.23
CA GLN A 112 3.80 -4.21 -3.09
C GLN A 112 3.77 -2.72 -2.76
N ASP A 113 4.64 -2.28 -1.86
CA ASP A 113 4.77 -0.87 -1.47
C ASP A 113 5.14 0.00 -2.68
N ARG A 114 6.13 -0.42 -3.47
CA ARG A 114 6.48 0.25 -4.73
C ARG A 114 5.31 0.33 -5.73
N GLN A 115 4.49 -0.71 -5.83
CA GLN A 115 3.30 -0.68 -6.70
C GLN A 115 2.21 0.23 -6.15
N ALA A 116 2.03 0.28 -4.83
CA ALA A 116 1.08 1.17 -4.17
C ALA A 116 1.49 2.63 -4.36
N ASP A 117 2.77 2.96 -4.17
CA ASP A 117 3.33 4.30 -4.40
C ASP A 117 3.15 4.77 -5.84
N ALA A 118 3.42 3.89 -6.81
CA ALA A 118 3.23 4.20 -8.23
C ALA A 118 1.75 4.51 -8.55
N ARG A 119 0.81 3.77 -7.95
CA ARG A 119 -0.64 4.03 -8.09
C ARG A 119 -1.03 5.35 -7.41
N ALA A 120 -0.56 5.59 -6.19
CA ALA A 120 -0.82 6.82 -5.46
C ALA A 120 -0.30 8.06 -6.21
N HIS A 121 0.86 7.98 -6.84
CA HIS A 121 1.39 9.05 -7.68
C HIS A 121 0.50 9.31 -8.90
N ALA A 122 0.04 8.25 -9.59
CA ALA A 122 -0.87 8.38 -10.72
C ALA A 122 -2.24 8.97 -10.32
N ASP A 123 -2.78 8.54 -9.18
CA ASP A 123 -4.03 9.08 -8.63
C ASP A 123 -3.89 10.55 -8.26
N MET A 124 -2.74 10.95 -7.68
CA MET A 124 -2.45 12.35 -7.38
C MET A 124 -2.34 13.20 -8.65
N GLU A 125 -1.68 12.70 -9.69
CA GLU A 125 -1.64 13.39 -10.99
C GLU A 125 -3.02 13.53 -11.62
N PHE A 126 -3.85 12.49 -11.54
CA PHE A 126 -5.21 12.51 -12.04
C PHE A 126 -6.04 13.55 -11.30
N LEU A 127 -6.04 13.52 -9.96
CA LEU A 127 -6.74 14.49 -9.13
C LEU A 127 -6.22 15.91 -9.36
N ALA A 128 -4.92 16.11 -9.57
CA ALA A 128 -4.36 17.43 -9.86
C ALA A 128 -4.87 17.98 -11.20
N ARG A 129 -4.96 17.13 -12.24
CA ARG A 129 -5.55 17.52 -13.53
C ARG A 129 -7.04 17.83 -13.39
N GLU A 130 -7.76 17.06 -12.60
CA GLU A 130 -9.20 17.27 -12.40
C GLU A 130 -9.52 18.49 -11.55
N VAL A 131 -8.68 18.81 -10.56
CA VAL A 131 -8.77 20.08 -9.85
C VAL A 131 -8.42 21.26 -10.76
N ALA A 132 -7.44 21.11 -11.65
CA ALA A 132 -7.09 22.16 -12.61
C ALA A 132 -8.21 22.40 -13.62
N SER A 133 -8.84 21.35 -14.16
CA SER A 133 -9.97 21.46 -15.09
C SER A 133 -11.20 22.04 -14.40
N LEU A 134 -11.52 21.60 -13.17
CA LEU A 134 -12.58 22.19 -12.36
C LEU A 134 -12.33 23.68 -12.09
N ARG A 135 -11.10 24.06 -11.76
CA ARG A 135 -10.72 25.47 -11.53
C ARG A 135 -10.91 26.32 -12.79
N MET A 136 -10.56 25.81 -13.97
CA MET A 136 -10.78 26.52 -15.23
C MET A 136 -12.28 26.68 -15.52
N ALA A 137 -13.07 25.62 -15.39
CA ALA A 137 -14.52 25.65 -15.59
C ALA A 137 -15.21 26.65 -14.63
N VAL A 138 -14.84 26.64 -13.35
CA VAL A 138 -15.35 27.62 -12.37
C VAL A 138 -14.87 29.04 -12.69
N GLY A 139 -13.62 29.20 -13.14
CA GLY A 139 -13.05 30.48 -13.54
C GLY A 139 -13.81 31.13 -14.71
N GLU A 140 -14.25 30.34 -15.69
CA GLU A 140 -15.05 30.83 -16.82
C GLU A 140 -16.47 31.27 -16.39
N VAL A 141 -17.14 30.49 -15.54
CA VAL A 141 -18.51 30.80 -15.07
C VAL A 141 -18.54 31.96 -14.08
N ALA A 142 -17.47 32.19 -13.32
CA ALA A 142 -17.36 33.27 -12.34
C ALA A 142 -16.62 34.50 -12.89
N THR A 143 -16.56 34.70 -14.20
CA THR A 143 -15.94 35.91 -14.73
C THR A 143 -16.77 37.13 -14.29
N ARG A 144 -16.14 38.08 -13.60
CA ARG A 144 -16.78 39.31 -13.08
C ARG A 144 -17.66 40.00 -14.13
N ASP A 145 -17.25 39.95 -15.39
CA ASP A 145 -17.97 40.59 -16.48
C ASP A 145 -19.23 39.83 -16.89
N PHE A 146 -19.26 38.50 -16.79
CA PHE A 146 -20.48 37.70 -16.97
C PHE A 146 -21.47 37.94 -15.81
N LEU A 147 -21.00 37.88 -14.56
CA LEU A 147 -21.85 38.22 -13.41
C LEU A 147 -22.38 39.66 -13.51
N ARG A 148 -21.55 40.60 -13.97
CA ARG A 148 -21.94 42.00 -14.16
C ARG A 148 -22.93 42.18 -15.31
N SER A 149 -22.76 41.49 -16.44
CA SER A 149 -23.72 41.56 -17.54
C SER A 149 -25.06 40.97 -17.14
N GLU A 150 -25.05 39.86 -16.39
CA GLU A 150 -26.29 39.22 -15.97
C GLU A 150 -27.02 40.00 -14.88
N LEU A 151 -26.29 40.60 -13.94
CA LEU A 151 -26.87 41.57 -13.01
C LEU A 151 -27.44 42.79 -13.71
N ARG A 152 -26.80 43.30 -14.77
CA ARG A 152 -27.32 44.42 -15.57
C ARG A 152 -28.56 44.05 -16.37
N ASN A 153 -28.56 42.88 -17.00
CA ASN A 153 -29.72 42.37 -17.74
C ASN A 153 -30.92 42.19 -16.79
N LEU A 154 -30.71 41.58 -15.62
CA LEU A 154 -31.76 41.44 -14.62
C LEU A 154 -32.26 42.79 -14.10
N LEU A 155 -31.37 43.77 -13.90
CA LEU A 155 -31.77 45.12 -13.50
C LEU A 155 -32.63 45.80 -14.57
N ALA A 156 -32.22 45.70 -15.83
CA ALA A 156 -32.94 46.27 -16.97
C ALA A 156 -34.34 45.63 -17.14
N ASP A 157 -34.46 44.31 -16.99
CA ASP A 157 -35.76 43.60 -17.03
C ASP A 157 -36.70 44.06 -15.90
N ILE A 158 -36.16 44.42 -14.73
CA ILE A 158 -36.96 44.96 -13.62
C ILE A 158 -37.42 46.40 -13.92
N ASP A 159 -36.53 47.25 -14.43
CA ASP A 159 -36.87 48.64 -14.80
C ASP A 159 -37.92 48.69 -15.91
N GLU A 160 -37.78 47.87 -16.96
CA GLU A 160 -38.76 47.79 -18.05
C GLU A 160 -40.15 47.38 -17.55
N ARG A 161 -40.22 46.38 -16.66
CA ARG A 161 -41.49 45.99 -16.00
C ARG A 161 -42.06 47.09 -15.10
N ALA A 162 -41.20 47.92 -14.50
CA ALA A 162 -41.65 49.03 -13.68
C ALA A 162 -42.22 50.17 -14.54
N GLU A 163 -41.60 50.45 -15.69
CA GLU A 163 -42.10 51.40 -16.68
C GLU A 163 -43.42 50.94 -17.31
N GLU A 164 -43.54 49.66 -17.70
CA GLU A 164 -44.79 49.08 -18.19
C GLU A 164 -45.93 49.21 -17.16
N ARG A 165 -45.62 48.99 -15.88
CA ARG A 165 -46.58 49.22 -14.77
C ARG A 165 -46.95 50.68 -14.59
N ALA A 166 -46.04 51.61 -14.85
CA ALA A 166 -46.33 53.04 -14.77
C ALA A 166 -47.19 53.50 -15.95
N GLN A 167 -46.86 53.09 -17.18
CA GLN A 167 -47.61 53.43 -18.39
C GLN A 167 -49.04 52.85 -18.36
N SER A 168 -49.20 51.61 -17.90
CA SER A 168 -50.54 51.03 -17.70
C SER A 168 -51.36 51.72 -16.61
N HIS A 169 -50.72 52.47 -15.70
CA HIS A 169 -51.41 53.30 -14.70
C HIS A 169 -51.81 54.67 -15.27
N GLU A 170 -51.01 55.24 -16.18
CA GLU A 170 -51.32 56.50 -16.87
C GLU A 170 -52.42 56.33 -17.94
N ASP A 171 -52.40 55.25 -18.72
CA ASP A 171 -53.45 54.95 -19.71
C ASP A 171 -54.83 54.69 -19.06
N GLY A 172 -54.85 54.22 -17.80
CA GLY A 172 -56.09 54.10 -17.01
C GLY A 172 -56.57 55.42 -16.39
N ALA A 173 -55.73 56.45 -16.33
CA ALA A 173 -56.08 57.77 -15.80
C ALA A 173 -56.61 58.73 -16.87
N ASP A 174 -56.33 58.45 -18.15
CA ASP A 174 -56.69 59.29 -19.30
C ASP A 174 -57.93 58.77 -20.07
N GLU A 175 -58.79 57.98 -19.43
CA GLU A 175 -60.16 57.72 -19.92
C GLU A 175 -61.09 58.83 -19.40
N PRO A 176 -61.27 59.97 -20.11
CA PRO A 176 -62.31 60.91 -19.76
C PRO A 176 -63.65 60.20 -19.95
N ALA A 177 -64.45 60.22 -18.88
CA ALA A 177 -65.86 59.88 -18.89
C ALA A 177 -66.56 60.60 -20.05
N SER A 178 -66.61 59.97 -21.21
CA SER A 178 -67.39 60.45 -22.35
C SER A 178 -68.83 60.01 -22.10
N GLY A 179 -69.54 60.88 -21.37
CA GLY A 179 -70.99 60.86 -21.29
C GLY A 179 -71.56 60.83 -22.72
N THR A 180 -72.37 59.81 -22.96
CA THR A 180 -73.25 59.71 -24.12
C THR A 180 -74.66 60.20 -23.72
N PRO A 181 -75.48 60.63 -24.71
CA PRO A 181 -76.23 61.89 -24.72
C PRO A 181 -77.49 61.96 -23.83
#